data_AF-A0A9W9FAH5-F1
#
_entry.id   AF-A0A9W9FAH5-F1
#
_cell.length_a   1.000
_cell.length_b   1.000
_cell.length_c   1.000
_cell.angle_alpha   90.00
_cell.angle_beta   90.00
_cell.angle_gamma   90.00
#
_symmetry.space_group_name_H-M   'P 1'
#
loop_
_entity.id
_entity.type
_entity.pdbx_description
1 polymer ?
#
loop_
_entity_poly.entity_id
_entity_poly.type
_entity_poly.pdbx_seq_one_letter_code
_entity_poly.pdbx_strand_id
1 'polypeptide(L)'
;MLSPNLLRSYLHSILNVVTFDLLRWEKLLQLLHGLSPYQIERSKPSPGVYKAQYEPFLRGFLRDAKVDMSTAPKPDPQFESALYAEIEPTTSDKRLAKACANIGMLVSIFFFPKHEDDVRYLIGVFTAYFLLVEDSGHLMVDDLAQFRRRLMTHEKQPAVFERMKWLLAELDKSYSSFSANKLFNGIINAWSVFEVEYDQTPGFELSKVNQETASPLFPHYFRNMTGCSEVYVFFLVMKKDCTMPRMRLLLQVTPELINITDEINDLFSFYKESVIDIKRAEGKEIELDNFVYQEAGVSQAPVFDVLQSTARRILDRQALIDTITKDDQKLQSLIRDYINGQFQFYCTASRYRLSELNLGLA
;
A
#
# COMPACT_ATOMS: atom_id res chain seq x y z
N MET A 1 -46.45 12.93 14.66
CA MET A 1 -47.28 11.80 14.18
C MET A 1 -47.45 11.95 12.67
N LEU A 2 -46.91 11.03 11.87
CA LEU A 2 -47.06 11.07 10.41
C LEU A 2 -48.51 10.75 10.02
N SER A 3 -49.04 11.42 9.00
CA SER A 3 -50.43 11.21 8.59
C SER A 3 -50.64 9.77 8.07
N PRO A 4 -51.82 9.16 8.29
CA PRO A 4 -52.11 7.81 7.81
C PRO A 4 -51.90 7.61 6.30
N ASN A 5 -52.01 8.69 5.52
CA ASN A 5 -51.81 8.67 4.07
C ASN A 5 -50.32 8.59 3.69
N LEU A 6 -49.42 9.18 4.48
CA LEU A 6 -47.98 9.09 4.25
C LEU A 6 -47.46 7.68 4.58
N LEU A 7 -47.99 7.05 5.64
CA LEU A 7 -47.63 5.70 6.02
C LEU A 7 -48.06 4.66 4.97
N ARG A 8 -49.26 4.85 4.37
CA ARG A 8 -49.75 4.02 3.26
C ARG A 8 -48.88 4.16 2.01
N SER A 9 -48.47 5.38 1.65
CA SER A 9 -47.61 5.62 0.49
C SER A 9 -46.22 4.99 0.67
N TYR A 10 -45.65 5.08 1.88
CA TYR A 10 -44.37 4.46 2.22
C TYR A 10 -44.43 2.92 2.20
N LEU A 11 -45.48 2.33 2.78
CA LEU A 11 -45.66 0.88 2.78
C LEU A 11 -45.93 0.34 1.38
N HIS A 12 -46.64 1.09 0.53
CA HIS A 12 -46.88 0.69 -0.86
C HIS A 12 -45.61 0.78 -1.73
N SER A 13 -44.71 1.74 -1.46
CA SER A 13 -43.39 1.82 -2.10
C SER A 13 -42.46 0.69 -1.66
N ILE A 14 -42.42 0.39 -0.36
CA ILE A 14 -41.61 -0.73 0.17
C ILE A 14 -42.14 -2.06 -0.35
N LEU A 15 -43.46 -2.26 -0.36
CA LEU A 15 -44.05 -3.47 -0.90
C LEU A 15 -43.78 -3.62 -2.40
N ASN A 16 -43.84 -2.54 -3.20
CA ASN A 16 -43.51 -2.62 -4.64
C ASN A 16 -42.01 -2.83 -4.93
N VAL A 17 -41.11 -2.46 -4.02
CA VAL A 17 -39.67 -2.77 -4.12
C VAL A 17 -39.38 -4.20 -3.66
N VAL A 18 -40.19 -4.76 -2.75
CA VAL A 18 -40.00 -6.09 -2.15
C VAL A 18 -40.80 -7.18 -2.88
N THR A 19 -41.86 -6.85 -3.62
CA THR A 19 -42.60 -7.78 -4.50
C THR A 19 -42.04 -7.85 -5.92
N PHE A 20 -40.71 -7.74 -6.03
CA PHE A 20 -39.98 -8.11 -7.23
C PHE A 20 -39.96 -9.65 -7.35
N ASP A 21 -41.07 -10.18 -7.85
CA ASP A 21 -41.30 -11.52 -8.43
C ASP A 21 -40.36 -12.64 -7.94
N LEU A 22 -40.64 -13.19 -6.75
CA LEU A 22 -39.92 -14.34 -6.17
C LEU A 22 -39.88 -15.57 -7.10
N LEU A 23 -40.87 -15.72 -7.99
CA LEU A 23 -40.92 -16.78 -9.00
C LEU A 23 -39.91 -16.60 -10.13
N ARG A 24 -39.45 -15.36 -10.41
CA ARG A 24 -38.32 -15.10 -11.31
C ARG A 24 -37.00 -15.48 -10.66
N TRP A 25 -36.86 -15.30 -9.34
CA TRP A 25 -35.64 -15.69 -8.62
C TRP A 25 -35.43 -17.19 -8.55
N GLU A 26 -36.46 -18.01 -8.32
CA GLU A 26 -36.31 -19.47 -8.36
C GLU A 26 -35.92 -19.98 -9.76
N LYS A 27 -36.49 -19.40 -10.82
CA LYS A 27 -36.07 -19.72 -12.20
C LYS A 27 -34.67 -19.21 -12.53
N LEU A 28 -34.29 -18.02 -12.02
CA LEU A 28 -32.93 -17.48 -12.18
C LEU A 28 -31.92 -18.33 -11.40
N LEU A 29 -32.26 -18.77 -10.19
CA LEU A 29 -31.45 -19.66 -9.36
C LEU A 29 -31.36 -21.05 -9.99
N GLN A 30 -32.43 -21.61 -10.56
CA GLN A 30 -32.35 -22.86 -11.32
C GLN A 30 -31.51 -22.74 -12.60
N LEU A 31 -31.54 -21.58 -13.28
CA LEU A 31 -30.65 -21.26 -14.41
C LEU A 31 -29.19 -21.05 -13.97
N LEU A 32 -28.95 -20.46 -12.79
CA LEU A 32 -27.61 -20.22 -12.23
C LEU A 32 -27.01 -21.47 -11.56
N HIS A 33 -27.82 -22.35 -10.97
CA HIS A 33 -27.39 -23.64 -10.44
C HIS A 33 -27.08 -24.66 -11.54
N GLY A 34 -27.65 -24.48 -12.75
CA GLY A 34 -27.36 -25.28 -13.94
C GLY A 34 -26.22 -24.73 -14.82
N LEU A 35 -25.77 -23.51 -14.55
CA LEU A 35 -24.63 -22.87 -15.21
C LEU A 35 -23.54 -22.67 -14.17
N SER A 36 -22.65 -23.65 -14.02
CA SER A 36 -21.30 -23.38 -13.55
C SER A 36 -20.46 -22.95 -14.75
N PRO A 37 -20.26 -21.65 -15.02
CA PRO A 37 -19.33 -21.22 -16.06
C PRO A 37 -17.85 -21.39 -15.63
N TYR A 38 -17.58 -21.95 -14.44
CA TYR A 38 -16.24 -22.00 -13.85
C TYR A 38 -15.74 -23.42 -13.58
N GLN A 39 -16.04 -24.37 -14.47
CA GLN A 39 -15.17 -25.54 -14.64
C GLN A 39 -14.16 -25.25 -15.75
N ILE A 40 -13.27 -24.30 -15.49
CA ILE A 40 -12.03 -24.17 -16.26
C ILE A 40 -11.07 -25.15 -15.62
N GLU A 41 -10.66 -26.19 -16.34
CA GLU A 41 -9.47 -26.97 -15.98
C GLU A 41 -8.29 -26.01 -15.90
N ARG A 42 -7.92 -25.60 -14.68
CA ARG A 42 -6.87 -24.63 -14.45
C ARG A 42 -5.56 -25.35 -14.18
N SER A 43 -4.53 -24.92 -14.91
CA SER A 43 -3.17 -25.45 -14.84
C SER A 43 -2.58 -25.29 -13.44
N LYS A 44 -1.72 -26.24 -13.04
CA LYS A 44 -0.87 -26.14 -11.84
C LYS A 44 -0.17 -24.77 -11.78
N PRO A 45 0.08 -24.22 -10.58
CA PRO A 45 0.80 -22.95 -10.44
C PRO A 45 2.07 -22.95 -11.29
N SER A 46 2.21 -21.88 -12.07
CA SER A 46 3.34 -21.66 -12.97
C SER A 46 4.67 -21.83 -12.21
N PRO A 47 5.72 -22.41 -12.82
CA PRO A 47 7.04 -22.46 -12.19
C PRO A 47 7.41 -21.06 -11.69
N GLY A 48 7.89 -20.97 -10.45
CA GLY A 48 8.24 -19.67 -9.88
C GLY A 48 9.38 -18.99 -10.62
N VAL A 49 9.56 -17.70 -10.34
CA VAL A 49 10.50 -16.85 -11.07
C VAL A 49 11.91 -17.00 -10.49
N TYR A 50 12.89 -17.18 -11.37
CA TYR A 50 14.29 -17.37 -11.01
C TYR A 50 15.12 -16.11 -11.23
N LYS A 51 16.29 -16.03 -10.57
CA LYS A 51 17.20 -14.88 -10.71
C LYS A 51 17.59 -14.62 -12.17
N ALA A 52 17.86 -15.69 -12.93
CA ALA A 52 18.24 -15.60 -14.35
C ALA A 52 17.16 -14.95 -15.24
N GLN A 53 15.90 -14.99 -14.79
CA GLN A 53 14.78 -14.38 -15.48
C GLN A 53 14.47 -12.98 -14.93
N TYR A 54 14.51 -12.80 -13.61
CA TYR A 54 14.19 -11.56 -12.93
C TYR A 54 15.23 -10.46 -13.15
N GLU A 55 16.53 -10.79 -13.09
CA GLU A 55 17.62 -9.80 -13.23
C GLU A 55 17.60 -9.04 -14.57
N PRO A 56 17.60 -9.69 -15.75
CA PRO A 56 17.56 -8.97 -17.02
C PRO A 56 16.25 -8.21 -17.22
N PHE A 57 15.14 -8.73 -16.69
CA PHE A 57 13.84 -8.06 -16.71
C PHE A 57 13.86 -6.75 -15.94
N LEU A 58 14.27 -6.78 -14.66
CA LEU A 58 14.31 -5.59 -13.81
C LEU A 58 15.30 -4.56 -14.37
N ARG A 59 16.46 -5.01 -14.89
CA ARG A 59 17.43 -4.13 -15.57
C ARG A 59 16.79 -3.42 -16.78
N GLY A 60 16.03 -4.16 -17.60
CA GLY A 60 15.31 -3.59 -18.74
C GLY A 60 14.29 -2.54 -18.30
N PHE A 61 13.49 -2.86 -17.30
CA PHE A 61 12.50 -1.95 -16.71
C PHE A 61 13.15 -0.66 -16.18
N LEU A 62 14.22 -0.74 -15.41
CA LEU A 62 14.91 0.44 -14.84
C LEU A 62 15.40 1.41 -15.92
N ARG A 63 15.91 0.88 -17.03
CA ARG A 63 16.30 1.70 -18.20
C ARG A 63 15.08 2.37 -18.82
N ASP A 64 13.99 1.63 -19.02
CA ASP A 64 12.79 2.12 -19.68
C ASP A 64 12.04 3.16 -18.81
N ALA A 65 12.07 2.98 -17.48
CA ALA A 65 11.57 3.94 -16.48
C ALA A 65 12.44 5.19 -16.34
N LYS A 66 13.62 5.22 -16.98
CA LYS A 66 14.58 6.34 -16.95
C LYS A 66 14.95 6.77 -15.53
N VAL A 67 15.20 5.80 -14.66
CA VAL A 67 15.58 6.07 -13.27
C VAL A 67 16.88 6.86 -13.24
N ASP A 68 16.85 8.01 -12.58
CA ASP A 68 18.02 8.86 -12.40
C ASP A 68 18.62 8.57 -11.02
N MET A 69 19.73 7.83 -10.97
CA MET A 69 20.47 7.58 -9.74
C MET A 69 21.45 8.71 -9.38
N SER A 70 21.72 9.66 -10.29
CA SER A 70 22.70 10.72 -10.05
C SER A 70 22.24 11.76 -9.01
N THR A 71 20.92 11.86 -8.82
CA THR A 71 20.27 12.74 -7.83
C THR A 71 19.94 12.03 -6.52
N ALA A 72 20.36 10.78 -6.35
CA ALA A 72 20.06 10.00 -5.15
C ALA A 72 20.66 10.68 -3.90
N PRO A 73 19.84 11.01 -2.88
CA PRO A 73 20.35 11.54 -1.63
C PRO A 73 21.21 10.49 -0.92
N LYS A 74 22.17 10.96 -0.13
CA LYS A 74 23.01 10.07 0.70
C LYS A 74 22.27 9.77 2.01
N PRO A 75 22.30 8.52 2.50
CA PRO A 75 21.83 8.19 3.83
C PRO A 75 22.41 9.12 4.90
N ASP A 76 21.59 9.56 5.84
CA ASP A 76 21.97 10.46 6.93
C ASP A 76 21.94 9.71 8.28
N PRO A 77 23.11 9.34 8.83
CA PRO A 77 23.20 8.63 10.10
C PRO A 77 22.69 9.43 11.30
N GLN A 78 22.75 10.77 11.26
CA GLN A 78 22.24 11.61 12.34
C GLN A 78 20.72 11.60 12.34
N PHE A 79 20.12 11.73 11.16
CA PHE A 79 18.67 11.62 11.00
C PHE A 79 18.17 10.22 11.42
N GLU A 80 18.83 9.15 10.96
CA GLU A 80 18.49 7.79 11.41
C GLU A 80 18.58 7.64 12.95
N SER A 81 19.61 8.23 13.57
CA SER A 81 19.78 8.16 15.02
C SER A 81 18.68 8.91 15.77
N ALA A 82 18.20 10.04 15.23
CA ALA A 82 17.07 10.77 15.77
C ALA A 82 15.77 9.96 15.69
N LEU A 83 15.50 9.33 14.55
CA LEU A 83 14.34 8.44 14.39
C LEU A 83 14.43 7.22 15.32
N TYR A 84 15.62 6.65 15.50
CA TYR A 84 15.82 5.53 16.42
C TYR A 84 15.50 5.94 17.86
N ALA A 85 16.00 7.09 18.32
CA ALA A 85 15.74 7.61 19.66
C ALA A 85 14.25 7.89 19.92
N GLU A 86 13.49 8.22 18.87
CA GLU A 86 12.05 8.42 18.95
C GLU A 86 11.27 7.11 19.16
N ILE A 87 11.70 6.02 18.51
CA ILE A 87 10.92 4.78 18.44
C ILE A 87 11.37 3.75 19.47
N GLU A 88 12.66 3.72 19.77
CA GLU A 88 13.26 2.77 20.71
C GLU A 88 12.54 2.65 22.06
N PRO A 89 12.04 3.74 22.68
CA PRO A 89 11.34 3.65 23.96
C PRO A 89 9.98 2.95 23.89
N THR A 90 9.44 2.72 22.69
CA THR A 90 8.09 2.18 22.48
C THR A 90 8.05 0.67 22.25
N THR A 91 9.21 0.03 22.09
CA THR A 91 9.31 -1.41 21.82
C THR A 91 10.48 -2.07 22.56
N SER A 92 10.31 -3.34 22.91
CA SER A 92 11.39 -4.17 23.46
C SER A 92 12.34 -4.67 22.37
N ASP A 93 11.91 -4.71 21.10
CA ASP A 93 12.73 -5.15 19.98
C ASP A 93 13.59 -3.99 19.44
N LYS A 94 14.77 -3.84 20.05
CA LYS A 94 15.77 -2.83 19.67
C LYS A 94 16.29 -3.02 18.23
N ARG A 95 16.30 -4.26 17.72
CA ARG A 95 16.77 -4.55 16.36
C ARG A 95 15.74 -4.11 15.35
N LEU A 96 14.47 -4.44 15.59
CA LEU A 96 13.36 -3.98 14.77
C LEU A 96 13.27 -2.45 14.77
N ALA A 97 13.32 -1.80 15.94
CA ALA A 97 13.33 -0.35 16.04
C ALA A 97 14.42 0.31 15.19
N LYS A 98 15.64 -0.26 15.19
CA LYS A 98 16.77 0.24 14.39
C LYS A 98 16.52 0.04 12.89
N ALA A 99 15.99 -1.11 12.49
CA ALA A 99 15.64 -1.38 11.10
C ALA A 99 14.52 -0.44 10.60
N CYS A 100 13.46 -0.26 11.38
CA CYS A 100 12.37 0.66 11.07
C CYS A 100 12.87 2.11 10.95
N ALA A 101 13.71 2.58 11.88
CA ALA A 101 14.29 3.92 11.84
C ALA A 101 15.15 4.15 10.58
N ASN A 102 15.95 3.15 10.18
CA ASN A 102 16.72 3.22 8.95
C ASN A 102 15.80 3.36 7.71
N ILE A 103 14.76 2.53 7.61
CA ILE A 103 13.82 2.63 6.48
C ILE A 103 13.04 3.95 6.53
N GLY A 104 12.61 4.42 7.70
CA GLY A 104 11.94 5.71 7.85
C GLY A 104 12.80 6.88 7.36
N MET A 105 14.10 6.88 7.70
CA MET A 105 15.03 7.89 7.19
C MET A 105 15.14 7.82 5.67
N LEU A 106 15.35 6.61 5.12
CA LEU A 106 15.49 6.43 3.68
C LEU A 106 14.23 6.86 2.93
N VAL A 107 13.04 6.38 3.32
CA VAL A 107 11.77 6.79 2.70
C VAL A 107 11.61 8.30 2.72
N SER A 108 11.88 8.94 3.85
CA SER A 108 11.75 10.39 3.99
C SER A 108 12.66 11.18 3.05
N ILE A 109 13.96 10.83 2.97
CA ILE A 109 14.91 11.57 2.12
C ILE A 109 14.71 11.27 0.64
N PHE A 110 14.36 10.03 0.29
CA PHE A 110 14.23 9.61 -1.09
C PHE A 110 12.89 10.02 -1.69
N PHE A 111 11.77 9.78 -1.01
CA PHE A 111 10.44 10.05 -1.56
C PHE A 111 10.10 11.55 -1.51
N PHE A 112 10.66 12.28 -0.56
CA PHE A 112 10.33 13.68 -0.31
C PHE A 112 11.57 14.60 -0.24
N PRO A 113 12.43 14.61 -1.29
CA PRO A 113 13.70 15.32 -1.25
C PRO A 113 13.56 16.86 -1.17
N LYS A 114 12.37 17.40 -1.48
CA LYS A 114 12.05 18.83 -1.46
C LYS A 114 11.33 19.29 -0.18
N HIS A 115 11.07 18.39 0.75
CA HIS A 115 10.43 18.73 2.02
C HIS A 115 11.43 19.35 3.00
N GLU A 116 10.93 20.21 3.87
CA GLU A 116 11.72 20.78 4.97
C GLU A 116 12.13 19.69 5.95
N ASP A 117 13.26 19.87 6.64
CA ASP A 117 13.85 18.87 7.55
C ASP A 117 12.85 18.40 8.62
N ASP A 118 12.09 19.33 9.22
CA ASP A 118 11.09 18.99 10.23
C ASP A 118 9.97 18.12 9.65
N VAL A 119 9.52 18.39 8.42
CA VAL A 119 8.47 17.59 7.77
C VAL A 119 9.02 16.23 7.37
N ARG A 120 10.27 16.18 6.87
CA ARG A 120 10.97 14.92 6.61
C ARG A 120 11.11 14.09 7.87
N TYR A 121 11.43 14.71 9.00
CA TYR A 121 11.47 14.04 10.29
C TYR A 121 10.12 13.40 10.64
N LEU A 122 9.01 14.14 10.54
CA LEU A 122 7.67 13.60 10.81
C LEU A 122 7.30 12.43 9.87
N ILE A 123 7.64 12.52 8.58
CA ILE A 123 7.43 11.42 7.62
C ILE A 123 8.27 10.20 8.01
N GLY A 124 9.53 10.40 8.40
CA GLY A 124 10.41 9.31 8.84
C GLY A 124 9.88 8.63 10.11
N VAL A 125 9.39 9.41 11.07
CA VAL A 125 8.74 8.90 12.28
C VAL A 125 7.48 8.11 11.91
N PHE A 126 6.65 8.63 11.01
CA PHE A 126 5.45 7.94 10.51
C PHE A 126 5.81 6.57 9.93
N THR A 127 6.70 6.53 8.95
CA THR A 127 7.09 5.30 8.27
C THR A 127 7.65 4.29 9.25
N ALA A 128 8.50 4.72 10.17
CA ALA A 128 9.15 3.80 11.08
C ALA A 128 8.18 3.24 12.15
N TYR A 129 7.19 4.02 12.63
CA TYR A 129 6.11 3.46 13.45
C TYR A 129 5.17 2.56 12.65
N PHE A 130 4.87 2.91 11.40
CA PHE A 130 4.05 2.06 10.52
C PHE A 130 4.69 0.68 10.35
N LEU A 131 5.99 0.64 10.02
CA LEU A 131 6.73 -0.62 9.88
C LEU A 131 6.87 -1.39 11.20
N LEU A 132 7.00 -0.68 12.33
CA LEU A 132 7.02 -1.33 13.63
C LEU A 132 5.70 -2.07 13.88
N VAL A 133 4.57 -1.43 13.57
CA VAL A 133 3.23 -2.03 13.70
C VAL A 133 3.04 -3.16 12.69
N GLU A 134 3.53 -3.04 11.46
CA GLU A 134 3.48 -4.10 10.45
C GLU A 134 4.31 -5.33 10.86
N ASP A 135 5.53 -5.15 11.36
CA ASP A 135 6.40 -6.29 11.71
C ASP A 135 6.07 -6.89 13.10
N SER A 136 5.33 -6.18 13.97
CA SER A 136 4.99 -6.64 15.34
C SER A 136 3.50 -6.61 15.69
N GLY A 137 2.63 -6.35 14.71
CA GLY A 137 1.19 -6.13 14.91
C GLY A 137 0.45 -7.31 15.51
N HIS A 138 0.92 -8.53 15.23
CA HIS A 138 0.43 -9.76 15.83
C HIS A 138 0.52 -9.80 17.37
N LEU A 139 1.37 -8.97 17.99
CA LEU A 139 1.48 -8.83 19.44
C LEU A 139 0.53 -7.76 20.01
N MET A 140 -0.17 -7.01 19.16
CA MET A 140 -0.94 -5.82 19.52
C MET A 140 -2.30 -5.74 18.80
N VAL A 141 -2.89 -6.90 18.44
CA VAL A 141 -4.18 -6.99 17.73
C VAL A 141 -5.30 -6.26 18.47
N ASP A 142 -5.41 -6.43 19.79
CA ASP A 142 -6.40 -5.70 20.60
C ASP A 142 -6.18 -4.18 20.55
N ASP A 143 -4.93 -3.73 20.51
CA ASP A 143 -4.62 -2.31 20.47
C ASP A 143 -4.90 -1.69 19.10
N LEU A 144 -4.68 -2.42 18.01
CA LEU A 144 -5.11 -2.06 16.65
C LEU A 144 -6.63 -1.85 16.62
N ALA A 145 -7.39 -2.84 17.09
CA ALA A 145 -8.85 -2.82 17.11
C ALA A 145 -9.41 -1.66 17.95
N GLN A 146 -8.77 -1.35 19.09
CA GLN A 146 -9.25 -0.32 20.01
C GLN A 146 -8.73 1.08 19.68
N PHE A 147 -7.75 1.25 18.78
CA PHE A 147 -7.09 2.54 18.53
C PHE A 147 -8.08 3.67 18.27
N ARG A 148 -8.96 3.50 17.27
CA ARG A 148 -9.98 4.49 16.90
C ARG A 148 -10.93 4.78 18.06
N ARG A 149 -11.42 3.75 18.73
CA ARG A 149 -12.37 3.92 19.85
C ARG A 149 -11.73 4.76 20.94
N ARG A 150 -10.51 4.40 21.38
CA ARG A 150 -9.78 5.10 22.44
C ARG A 150 -9.50 6.56 22.07
N LEU A 151 -9.23 6.86 20.79
CA LEU A 151 -9.13 8.25 20.31
C LEU A 151 -10.43 9.02 20.52
N MET A 152 -11.57 8.43 20.15
CA MET A 152 -12.88 9.09 20.23
C MET A 152 -13.39 9.24 21.67
N THR A 153 -13.01 8.34 22.58
CA THR A 153 -13.40 8.38 23.99
C THR A 153 -12.36 9.05 24.89
N HIS A 154 -11.29 9.59 24.31
CA HIS A 154 -10.15 10.19 25.03
C HIS A 154 -9.49 9.23 26.05
N GLU A 155 -9.55 7.93 25.79
CA GLU A 155 -8.84 6.93 26.55
C GLU A 155 -7.34 6.96 26.22
N LYS A 156 -6.51 6.53 27.18
CA LYS A 156 -5.07 6.44 27.01
C LYS A 156 -4.72 5.39 25.95
N GLN A 157 -3.79 5.71 25.05
CA GLN A 157 -3.25 4.74 24.11
C GLN A 157 -2.02 4.02 24.70
N PRO A 158 -1.71 2.79 24.25
CA PRO A 158 -0.41 2.16 24.44
C PRO A 158 0.71 2.99 23.82
N ALA A 159 1.96 2.75 24.21
CA ALA A 159 3.10 3.61 23.88
C ALA A 159 3.21 3.95 22.39
N VAL A 160 3.24 2.93 21.51
CA VAL A 160 3.31 3.09 20.04
C VAL A 160 2.16 3.97 19.52
N PHE A 161 0.93 3.66 19.93
CA PHE A 161 -0.27 4.33 19.46
C PHE A 161 -0.43 5.76 20.03
N GLU A 162 0.08 6.02 21.24
CA GLU A 162 0.12 7.38 21.80
C GLU A 162 1.11 8.25 21.01
N ARG A 163 2.24 7.68 20.55
CA ARG A 163 3.17 8.38 19.65
C ARG A 163 2.56 8.61 18.27
N MET A 164 1.82 7.66 17.71
CA MET A 164 1.06 7.88 16.47
C MET A 164 0.00 8.99 16.60
N LYS A 165 -0.70 9.07 17.74
CA LYS A 165 -1.62 10.16 18.04
C LYS A 165 -0.92 11.52 18.12
N TRP A 166 0.23 11.60 18.77
CA TRP A 166 1.05 12.81 18.79
C TRP A 166 1.47 13.22 17.37
N LEU A 167 1.94 12.25 16.58
CA LEU A 167 2.39 12.48 15.21
C LEU A 167 1.28 13.05 14.33
N LEU A 168 0.06 12.54 14.44
CA LEU A 168 -1.12 13.09 13.75
C LEU A 168 -1.33 14.57 14.06
N ALA A 169 -1.20 14.97 15.32
CA ALA A 169 -1.33 16.36 15.75
C ALA A 169 -0.19 17.26 15.26
N GLU A 170 1.03 16.71 15.10
CA GLU A 170 2.15 17.45 14.50
C GLU A 170 1.97 17.61 12.99
N LEU A 171 1.46 16.59 12.29
CA LEU A 171 1.19 16.65 10.85
C LEU A 171 0.13 17.72 10.51
N ASP A 172 -0.85 17.99 11.38
CA ASP A 172 -1.83 19.07 11.23
C ASP A 172 -1.18 20.48 11.10
N LYS A 173 0.03 20.66 11.62
CA LYS A 173 0.76 21.94 11.50
C LYS A 173 1.32 22.14 10.09
N SER A 174 1.74 21.05 9.46
CA SER A 174 2.47 21.04 8.19
C SER A 174 1.59 20.76 6.96
N TYR A 175 0.39 20.20 7.17
CA TYR A 175 -0.53 19.80 6.11
C TYR A 175 -1.86 20.57 6.14
N SER A 176 -2.53 20.64 4.99
CA SER A 176 -3.88 21.19 4.93
C SER A 176 -4.84 20.28 5.70
N SER A 177 -5.98 20.80 6.19
CA SER A 177 -6.97 19.96 6.89
C SER A 177 -7.47 18.80 6.03
N PHE A 178 -7.60 19.01 4.71
CA PHE A 178 -7.95 17.94 3.78
C PHE A 178 -6.88 16.84 3.75
N SER A 179 -5.61 17.22 3.57
CA SER A 179 -4.50 16.26 3.56
C SER A 179 -4.37 15.55 4.90
N ALA A 180 -4.41 16.28 6.02
CA ALA A 180 -4.31 15.69 7.36
C ALA A 180 -5.43 14.68 7.64
N ASN A 181 -6.67 14.98 7.23
CA ASN A 181 -7.78 14.02 7.30
C ASN A 181 -7.51 12.75 6.47
N LYS A 182 -6.85 12.88 5.31
CA LYS A 182 -6.45 11.74 4.48
C LYS A 182 -5.34 10.92 5.12
N LEU A 183 -4.34 11.56 5.73
CA LEU A 183 -3.29 10.88 6.50
C LEU A 183 -3.90 10.08 7.67
N PHE A 184 -4.83 10.70 8.41
CA PHE A 184 -5.58 10.03 9.46
C PHE A 184 -6.39 8.83 8.94
N ASN A 185 -7.13 9.03 7.85
CA ASN A 185 -7.94 7.98 7.23
C ASN A 185 -7.08 6.78 6.81
N GLY A 186 -5.91 7.01 6.20
CA GLY A 186 -5.00 5.96 5.78
C GLY A 186 -4.50 5.11 6.95
N ILE A 187 -4.17 5.74 8.09
CA ILE A 187 -3.77 5.02 9.31
C ILE A 187 -4.89 4.13 9.84
N ILE A 188 -6.11 4.67 9.94
CA ILE A 188 -7.26 3.87 10.42
C ILE A 188 -7.52 2.70 9.48
N ASN A 189 -7.44 2.92 8.17
CA ASN A 189 -7.64 1.87 7.18
C ASN A 189 -6.58 0.77 7.30
N ALA A 190 -5.31 1.13 7.44
CA ALA A 190 -4.23 0.17 7.64
C ALA A 190 -4.43 -0.64 8.93
N TRP A 191 -4.78 0.00 10.04
CA TRP A 191 -4.95 -0.71 11.32
C TRP A 191 -6.12 -1.69 11.27
N SER A 192 -7.20 -1.32 10.60
CA SER A 192 -8.34 -2.21 10.39
C SER A 192 -7.99 -3.43 9.55
N VAL A 193 -7.06 -3.33 8.59
CA VAL A 193 -6.62 -4.52 7.85
C VAL A 193 -5.61 -5.34 8.62
N PHE A 194 -4.69 -4.70 9.32
CA PHE A 194 -3.74 -5.41 10.17
C PHE A 194 -4.43 -6.21 11.28
N GLU A 195 -5.52 -5.68 11.86
CA GLU A 195 -6.38 -6.44 12.77
C GLU A 195 -6.85 -7.76 12.15
N VAL A 196 -7.29 -7.71 10.89
CA VAL A 196 -7.81 -8.87 10.15
C VAL A 196 -6.67 -9.81 9.72
N GLU A 197 -5.53 -9.26 9.32
CA GLU A 197 -4.36 -10.02 8.85
C GLU A 197 -3.68 -10.80 9.99
N TYR A 198 -3.67 -10.23 11.19
CA TYR A 198 -3.15 -10.88 12.38
C TYR A 198 -4.19 -11.69 13.16
N ASP A 199 -5.43 -11.73 12.69
CA ASP A 199 -6.45 -12.59 13.29
C ASP A 199 -6.03 -14.06 13.11
N GLN A 200 -5.79 -14.73 14.24
CA GLN A 200 -5.37 -16.13 14.28
C GLN A 200 -6.57 -17.10 14.32
N THR A 201 -7.78 -16.61 14.04
CA THR A 201 -8.97 -17.45 13.94
C THR A 201 -8.77 -18.53 12.86
N PRO A 202 -8.81 -19.83 13.23
CA PRO A 202 -8.57 -20.90 12.29
C PRO A 202 -9.52 -20.85 11.08
N GLY A 203 -8.95 -20.90 9.87
CA GLY A 203 -9.70 -20.86 8.61
C GLY A 203 -9.99 -19.45 8.07
N PHE A 204 -9.50 -18.40 8.73
CA PHE A 204 -9.55 -17.01 8.24
C PHE A 204 -8.18 -16.55 7.71
N GLU A 205 -7.33 -17.45 7.22
CA GLU A 205 -6.04 -17.02 6.69
C GLU A 205 -6.24 -16.25 5.37
N LEU A 206 -5.85 -14.97 5.34
CA LEU A 206 -5.92 -14.13 4.14
C LEU A 206 -5.09 -14.72 2.99
N SER A 207 -3.99 -15.41 3.31
CA SER A 207 -3.19 -16.22 2.36
C SER A 207 -3.98 -17.35 1.68
N LYS A 208 -5.14 -17.73 2.23
CA LYS A 208 -6.06 -18.74 1.70
C LYS A 208 -7.32 -18.13 1.11
N VAL A 209 -7.32 -16.84 0.77
CA VAL A 209 -8.38 -16.24 -0.05
C VAL A 209 -8.64 -17.16 -1.22
N ASN A 210 -9.88 -17.64 -1.33
CA ASN A 210 -10.27 -18.55 -2.39
C ASN A 210 -10.20 -17.79 -3.72
N GLN A 211 -9.09 -17.97 -4.44
CA GLN A 211 -8.80 -17.32 -5.71
C GLN A 211 -9.84 -17.68 -6.79
N GLU A 212 -10.63 -18.75 -6.61
CA GLU A 212 -11.73 -19.12 -7.51
C GLU A 212 -12.97 -18.24 -7.33
N THR A 213 -13.20 -17.73 -6.11
CA THR A 213 -14.39 -16.95 -5.76
C THR A 213 -14.10 -15.49 -5.43
N ALA A 214 -12.82 -15.11 -5.31
CA ALA A 214 -12.42 -13.74 -5.05
C ALA A 214 -12.74 -12.82 -6.23
N SER A 215 -13.06 -11.56 -5.92
CA SER A 215 -13.20 -10.52 -6.94
C SER A 215 -11.89 -10.33 -7.71
N PRO A 216 -11.92 -10.14 -9.05
CA PRO A 216 -10.77 -9.73 -9.83
C PRO A 216 -10.03 -8.49 -9.32
N LEU A 217 -10.74 -7.62 -8.60
CA LEU A 217 -10.19 -6.38 -8.02
C LEU A 217 -9.66 -6.56 -6.60
N PHE A 218 -9.85 -7.74 -5.99
CA PHE A 218 -9.47 -7.98 -4.60
C PHE A 218 -7.97 -7.76 -4.35
N PRO A 219 -7.03 -8.26 -5.18
CA PRO A 219 -5.60 -8.06 -4.92
C PRO A 219 -5.22 -6.58 -4.81
N HIS A 220 -5.72 -5.74 -5.73
CA HIS A 220 -5.47 -4.30 -5.70
C HIS A 220 -6.16 -3.61 -4.51
N TYR A 221 -7.41 -3.97 -4.24
CA TYR A 221 -8.14 -3.40 -3.10
C TYR A 221 -7.42 -3.70 -1.79
N PHE A 222 -7.06 -4.96 -1.57
CA PHE A 222 -6.37 -5.41 -0.37
C PHE A 222 -4.98 -4.76 -0.25
N ARG A 223 -4.21 -4.75 -1.34
CA ARG A 223 -2.88 -4.14 -1.39
C ARG A 223 -2.89 -2.64 -1.08
N ASN A 224 -3.90 -1.91 -1.57
CA ASN A 224 -4.06 -0.48 -1.29
C ASN A 224 -4.38 -0.21 0.19
N MET A 225 -5.01 -1.17 0.88
CA MET A 225 -5.29 -1.04 2.30
C MET A 225 -4.06 -1.38 3.17
N THR A 226 -3.33 -2.45 2.85
CA THR A 226 -2.13 -2.86 3.61
C THR A 226 -0.93 -1.95 3.34
N GLY A 227 -0.78 -1.44 2.12
CA GLY A 227 0.38 -0.62 1.73
C GLY A 227 0.45 0.77 2.31
N CYS A 228 -0.68 1.29 2.79
CA CYS A 228 -0.80 2.67 3.27
C CYS A 228 -0.34 3.74 2.24
N SER A 229 -0.33 3.39 0.94
CA SER A 229 0.18 4.23 -0.14
C SER A 229 -0.54 5.58 -0.26
N GLU A 230 -1.84 5.65 0.09
CA GLU A 230 -2.58 6.91 0.12
C GLU A 230 -1.92 7.94 1.05
N VAL A 231 -1.35 7.52 2.18
CA VAL A 231 -0.67 8.43 3.12
C VAL A 231 0.55 9.06 2.48
N TYR A 232 1.39 8.26 1.81
CA TYR A 232 2.57 8.75 1.10
C TYR A 232 2.21 9.71 -0.04
N VAL A 233 1.12 9.47 -0.75
CA VAL A 233 0.60 10.39 -1.77
C VAL A 233 0.19 11.73 -1.16
N PHE A 234 -0.48 11.74 -0.01
CA PHE A 234 -0.90 12.99 0.63
C PHE A 234 0.22 13.73 1.36
N PHE A 235 1.36 13.08 1.60
CA PHE A 235 2.56 13.79 2.02
C PHE A 235 3.14 14.70 0.93
N LEU A 236 2.85 14.49 -0.36
CA LEU A 236 3.44 15.26 -1.47
C LEU A 236 3.24 16.77 -1.35
N VAL A 237 2.04 17.22 -0.96
CA VAL A 237 1.66 18.63 -0.97
C VAL A 237 1.54 19.15 0.46
N MET A 238 2.60 19.81 0.91
CA MET A 238 2.62 20.54 2.19
C MET A 238 1.65 21.73 2.15
N LYS A 239 1.23 22.18 3.34
CA LYS A 239 0.29 23.30 3.54
C LYS A 239 0.73 24.58 2.81
N LYS A 240 2.03 24.91 2.84
CA LYS A 240 2.60 26.08 2.15
C LYS A 240 2.42 26.04 0.62
N ASP A 241 2.37 24.84 0.06
CA ASP A 241 2.22 24.60 -1.38
C ASP A 241 0.77 24.18 -1.71
N CYS A 242 -0.16 24.21 -0.76
CA CYS A 242 -1.52 23.73 -0.96
C CYS A 242 -2.44 24.82 -1.53
N THR A 243 -2.94 24.60 -2.76
CA THR A 243 -4.00 25.42 -3.37
C THR A 243 -5.14 24.53 -3.83
N MET A 244 -6.39 25.03 -3.86
CA MET A 244 -7.53 24.24 -4.30
C MET A 244 -7.40 23.69 -5.73
N PRO A 245 -6.89 24.45 -6.72
CA PRO A 245 -6.59 23.90 -8.05
C PRO A 245 -5.60 22.74 -8.00
N ARG A 246 -4.49 22.88 -7.25
CA ARG A 246 -3.50 21.81 -7.09
C ARG A 246 -4.08 20.58 -6.41
N MET A 247 -4.88 20.77 -5.37
CA MET A 247 -5.53 19.65 -4.68
C MET A 247 -6.54 18.91 -5.56
N ARG A 248 -7.25 19.61 -6.45
CA ARG A 248 -8.13 18.97 -7.45
C ARG A 248 -7.35 18.14 -8.47
N LEU A 249 -6.17 18.61 -8.88
CA LEU A 249 -5.28 17.83 -9.75
C LEU A 249 -4.69 16.64 -9.01
N LEU A 250 -4.18 16.84 -7.79
CA LEU A 250 -3.68 15.76 -6.94
C LEU A 250 -4.74 14.67 -6.77
N LEU A 251 -5.99 15.04 -6.46
CA LEU A 251 -7.10 14.08 -6.31
C LEU A 251 -7.41 13.29 -7.58
N GLN A 252 -7.26 13.89 -8.76
CA GLN A 252 -7.46 13.18 -10.04
C GLN A 252 -6.36 12.13 -10.27
N VAL A 253 -5.12 12.41 -9.87
CA VAL A 253 -4.01 11.46 -10.00
C VAL A 253 -3.84 10.53 -8.81
N THR A 254 -4.51 10.78 -7.68
CA THR A 254 -4.36 9.96 -6.46
C THR A 254 -4.53 8.45 -6.71
N PRO A 255 -5.54 7.96 -7.46
CA PRO A 255 -5.65 6.53 -7.73
C PRO A 255 -4.43 5.96 -8.46
N GLU A 256 -3.89 6.71 -9.43
CA GLU A 256 -2.70 6.31 -10.17
C GLU A 256 -1.45 6.33 -9.29
N LEU A 257 -1.33 7.34 -8.41
CA LEU A 257 -0.22 7.47 -7.48
C LEU A 257 -0.23 6.42 -6.36
N ILE A 258 -1.41 5.99 -5.90
CA ILE A 258 -1.53 4.87 -4.96
C ILE A 258 -1.03 3.60 -5.64
N ASN A 259 -1.61 3.27 -6.80
CA ASN A 259 -1.27 2.03 -7.50
C ASN A 259 0.20 2.00 -7.91
N ILE A 260 0.77 3.11 -8.42
CA ILE A 260 2.18 3.11 -8.81
C ILE A 260 3.11 2.95 -7.60
N THR A 261 2.73 3.46 -6.42
CA THR A 261 3.53 3.30 -5.19
C THR A 261 3.57 1.84 -4.75
N ASP A 262 2.41 1.19 -4.76
CA ASP A 262 2.30 -0.23 -4.43
C ASP A 262 2.97 -1.12 -5.51
N GLU A 263 2.71 -0.85 -6.79
CA GLU A 263 3.28 -1.62 -7.91
C GLU A 263 4.81 -1.52 -7.98
N ILE A 264 5.40 -0.34 -7.69
CA ILE A 264 6.86 -0.21 -7.58
C ILE A 264 7.37 -1.03 -6.39
N ASN A 265 6.72 -0.98 -5.24
CA ASN A 265 7.11 -1.82 -4.11
C ASN A 265 7.09 -3.30 -4.48
N ASP A 266 5.96 -3.79 -5.00
CA ASP A 266 5.75 -5.19 -5.32
C ASP A 266 6.74 -5.68 -6.39
N LEU A 267 7.07 -4.83 -7.37
CA LEU A 267 8.04 -5.17 -8.42
C LEU A 267 9.45 -5.37 -7.83
N PHE A 268 9.90 -4.51 -6.93
CA PHE A 268 11.25 -4.52 -6.38
C PHE A 268 11.40 -5.46 -5.17
N SER A 269 10.35 -5.60 -4.36
CA SER A 269 10.30 -6.48 -3.19
C SER A 269 10.21 -7.95 -3.58
N PHE A 270 9.69 -8.25 -4.78
CA PHE A 270 9.59 -9.61 -5.30
C PHE A 270 10.91 -10.38 -5.27
N TYR A 271 12.06 -9.69 -5.46
CA TYR A 271 13.37 -10.33 -5.34
C TYR A 271 13.61 -10.96 -3.97
N LYS A 272 13.40 -10.19 -2.90
CA LYS A 272 13.60 -10.67 -1.51
C LYS A 272 12.51 -11.65 -1.06
N GLU A 273 11.32 -11.54 -1.62
CA GLU A 273 10.14 -12.34 -1.24
C GLU A 273 10.12 -13.70 -1.92
N SER A 274 10.40 -13.76 -3.23
CA SER A 274 9.91 -14.86 -4.06
C SER A 274 10.90 -15.45 -5.06
N VAL A 275 12.12 -14.92 -5.19
CA VAL A 275 13.09 -15.49 -6.12
C VAL A 275 13.67 -16.80 -5.57
N ILE A 276 13.28 -17.90 -6.24
CA ILE A 276 13.39 -19.28 -5.75
C ILE A 276 14.82 -19.66 -5.35
N ASP A 277 15.81 -19.43 -6.22
CA ASP A 277 17.17 -19.94 -5.98
C ASP A 277 17.83 -19.33 -4.74
N ILE A 278 17.48 -18.09 -4.41
CA ILE A 278 18.01 -17.38 -3.23
C ILE A 278 17.38 -17.95 -1.96
N LYS A 279 16.06 -18.16 -1.96
CA LYS A 279 15.37 -18.80 -0.82
C LYS A 279 15.84 -20.23 -0.60
N ARG A 280 16.04 -21.00 -1.68
CA ARG A 280 16.61 -22.35 -1.62
C ARG A 280 18.03 -22.36 -1.07
N ALA A 281 18.90 -21.44 -1.53
CA ALA A 281 20.27 -21.32 -1.04
C ALA A 281 20.33 -20.99 0.46
N GLU A 282 19.30 -20.33 1.00
CA GLU A 282 19.20 -19.95 2.41
C GLU A 282 18.41 -20.92 3.28
N GLY A 283 17.85 -21.98 2.70
CA GLY A 283 16.94 -22.90 3.41
C GLY A 283 15.66 -22.23 3.91
N LYS A 284 15.22 -21.14 3.26
CA LYS A 284 14.01 -20.38 3.64
C LYS A 284 12.83 -20.73 2.75
N GLU A 285 11.63 -20.61 3.30
CA GLU A 285 10.40 -20.71 2.55
C GLU A 285 10.20 -19.50 1.61
N ILE A 286 9.62 -19.78 0.46
CA ILE A 286 9.26 -18.77 -0.54
C ILE A 286 7.99 -18.08 -0.03
N GLU A 287 8.00 -16.74 -0.05
CA GLU A 287 6.81 -15.97 0.25
C GLU A 287 5.91 -15.98 -0.99
N LEU A 288 4.75 -16.61 -0.84
CA LEU A 288 3.72 -16.75 -1.89
C LEU A 288 2.49 -15.89 -1.61
N ASP A 289 2.43 -15.25 -0.44
CA ASP A 289 1.34 -14.35 -0.05
C ASP A 289 1.73 -12.90 -0.30
N ASN A 290 2.02 -12.60 -1.56
CA ASN A 290 2.24 -11.23 -2.01
C ASN A 290 1.31 -10.89 -3.17
N PHE A 291 1.23 -9.60 -3.47
CA PHE A 291 0.35 -9.07 -4.50
C PHE A 291 0.52 -9.77 -5.86
N VAL A 292 1.76 -10.07 -6.28
CA VAL A 292 2.04 -10.68 -7.59
C VAL A 292 1.44 -12.09 -7.68
N TYR A 293 1.58 -12.90 -6.63
CA TYR A 293 0.96 -14.23 -6.59
C TYR A 293 -0.55 -14.18 -6.45
N GLN A 294 -1.07 -13.23 -5.68
CA GLN A 294 -2.52 -13.01 -5.56
C GLN A 294 -3.13 -12.59 -6.92
N GLU A 295 -2.50 -11.64 -7.62
CA GLU A 295 -2.92 -11.20 -8.95
C GLU A 295 -2.80 -12.34 -9.97
N ALA A 296 -1.70 -13.10 -9.96
CA ALA A 296 -1.54 -14.28 -10.83
C ALA A 296 -2.64 -15.32 -10.60
N GLY A 297 -2.96 -15.58 -9.33
CA GLY A 297 -4.02 -16.49 -8.92
C GLY A 297 -5.40 -16.06 -9.41
N VAL A 298 -5.76 -14.80 -9.19
CA VAL A 298 -7.08 -14.30 -9.58
C VAL A 298 -7.22 -14.10 -11.10
N SER A 299 -6.16 -13.65 -11.76
CA SER A 299 -6.13 -13.46 -13.24
C SER A 299 -5.86 -14.74 -14.02
N GLN A 300 -5.46 -15.83 -13.34
CA GLN A 300 -5.04 -17.09 -13.97
C GLN A 300 -3.89 -16.91 -14.97
N ALA A 301 -2.97 -15.99 -14.64
CA ALA A 301 -1.80 -15.68 -15.45
C ALA A 301 -0.52 -16.26 -14.84
N PRO A 302 0.50 -16.58 -15.64
CA PRO A 302 1.84 -16.86 -15.12
C PRO A 302 2.37 -15.70 -14.26
N VAL A 303 3.06 -16.02 -13.16
CA VAL A 303 3.63 -15.03 -12.22
C VAL A 303 4.54 -14.03 -12.93
N PHE A 304 5.35 -14.50 -13.88
CA PHE A 304 6.21 -13.62 -14.64
C PHE A 304 5.45 -12.68 -15.59
N ASP A 305 4.34 -13.13 -16.17
CA ASP A 305 3.50 -12.29 -17.03
C ASP A 305 2.84 -11.19 -16.20
N VAL A 306 2.47 -11.49 -14.95
CA VAL A 306 2.00 -10.48 -13.98
C VAL A 306 3.11 -9.46 -13.71
N LEU A 307 4.34 -9.87 -13.41
CA LEU A 307 5.46 -8.93 -13.22
C LEU A 307 5.67 -8.03 -14.45
N GLN A 308 5.63 -8.60 -15.65
CA GLN A 308 5.75 -7.83 -16.90
C GLN A 308 4.58 -6.89 -17.12
N SER A 309 3.37 -7.28 -16.71
CA SER A 309 2.19 -6.42 -16.73
C SER A 309 2.34 -5.26 -15.75
N THR A 310 2.72 -5.54 -14.50
CA THR A 310 3.00 -4.54 -13.45
C THR A 310 4.02 -3.51 -13.92
N ALA A 311 5.15 -3.96 -14.49
CA ALA A 311 6.18 -3.07 -15.03
C ALA A 311 5.63 -2.14 -16.13
N ARG A 312 4.80 -2.65 -17.06
CA ARG A 312 4.16 -1.83 -18.10
C ARG A 312 3.17 -0.84 -17.50
N ARG A 313 2.33 -1.28 -16.54
CA ARG A 313 1.38 -0.41 -15.85
C ARG A 313 2.10 0.76 -15.19
N ILE A 314 3.22 0.54 -14.50
CA ILE A 314 4.00 1.62 -13.90
C ILE A 314 4.36 2.70 -14.94
N LEU A 315 4.88 2.31 -16.10
CA LEU A 315 5.26 3.24 -17.18
C LEU A 315 4.03 3.98 -17.75
N ASP A 316 2.93 3.27 -18.00
CA ASP A 316 1.69 3.85 -18.52
C ASP A 316 1.10 4.86 -17.52
N ARG A 317 1.13 4.55 -16.22
CA ARG A 317 0.68 5.44 -15.14
C ARG A 317 1.55 6.68 -15.05
N GLN A 318 2.89 6.57 -15.17
CA GLN A 318 3.77 7.73 -15.22
C GLN A 318 3.38 8.70 -16.35
N ALA A 319 3.13 8.17 -17.54
CA ALA A 319 2.72 8.98 -18.70
C ALA A 319 1.34 9.65 -18.49
N LEU A 320 0.39 8.93 -17.90
CA LEU A 320 -0.93 9.46 -17.58
C LEU A 320 -0.86 10.57 -16.52
N ILE A 321 -0.10 10.34 -15.44
CA ILE A 321 0.12 11.30 -14.37
C ILE A 321 0.76 12.59 -14.92
N ASP A 322 1.77 12.47 -15.76
CA ASP A 322 2.41 13.61 -16.43
C ASP A 322 1.41 14.39 -17.29
N THR A 323 0.51 13.69 -17.98
CA THR A 323 -0.54 14.30 -18.81
C THR A 323 -1.55 15.08 -17.97
N ILE A 324 -2.02 14.50 -16.86
CA ILE A 324 -3.02 15.12 -15.97
C ILE A 324 -2.42 16.35 -15.26
N THR A 325 -1.14 16.30 -14.88
CA THR A 325 -0.48 17.33 -14.06
C THR A 325 0.29 18.38 -14.85
N LYS A 326 0.27 18.32 -16.19
CA LYS A 326 1.07 19.17 -17.09
C LYS A 326 0.96 20.68 -16.82
N ASP A 327 -0.20 21.14 -16.36
CA ASP A 327 -0.50 22.57 -16.16
C ASP A 327 -0.11 23.07 -14.75
N ASP A 328 0.32 22.19 -13.83
CA ASP A 328 0.86 22.54 -12.51
C ASP A 328 2.29 22.01 -12.35
N GLN A 329 3.25 22.81 -12.82
CA GLN A 329 4.67 22.47 -12.83
C GLN A 329 5.24 22.13 -11.44
N LYS A 330 4.71 22.75 -10.38
CA LYS A 330 5.13 22.45 -9.01
C LYS A 330 4.65 21.06 -8.60
N LEU A 331 3.38 20.73 -8.87
CA LEU A 331 2.84 19.40 -8.58
C LEU A 331 3.53 18.32 -9.40
N GLN A 332 3.70 18.54 -10.70
CA GLN A 332 4.41 17.62 -11.59
C GLN A 332 5.84 17.36 -11.10
N SER A 333 6.55 18.41 -10.66
CA SER A 333 7.89 18.26 -10.11
C SER A 333 7.92 17.47 -8.80
N LEU A 334 6.98 17.70 -7.88
CA LEU A 334 6.89 16.93 -6.63
C LEU A 334 6.63 15.44 -6.90
N ILE A 335 5.72 15.14 -7.84
CA ILE A 335 5.37 13.76 -8.20
C ILE A 335 6.53 13.05 -8.90
N ARG A 336 7.23 13.71 -9.83
CA ARG A 336 8.38 13.12 -10.52
C ARG A 336 9.51 12.78 -9.55
N ASP A 337 9.81 13.69 -8.62
CA ASP A 337 10.80 13.44 -7.57
C ASP A 337 10.37 12.29 -6.67
N TYR A 338 9.08 12.22 -6.32
CA TYR A 338 8.54 11.12 -5.52
C TYR A 338 8.69 9.77 -6.22
N ILE A 339 8.28 9.65 -7.48
CA ILE A 339 8.37 8.39 -8.24
C ILE A 339 9.84 8.00 -8.45
N ASN A 340 10.71 8.93 -8.85
CA ASN A 340 12.14 8.65 -9.01
C ASN A 340 12.79 8.28 -7.67
N GLY A 341 12.39 8.97 -6.60
CA GLY A 341 12.78 8.71 -5.23
C GLY A 341 12.46 7.29 -4.77
N GLN A 342 11.28 6.77 -5.13
CA GLN A 342 10.94 5.36 -4.88
C GLN A 342 11.95 4.42 -5.54
N PHE A 343 12.23 4.59 -6.84
CA PHE A 343 13.19 3.73 -7.53
C PHE A 343 14.58 3.80 -6.90
N GLN A 344 15.07 5.01 -6.60
CA GLN A 344 16.34 5.21 -5.92
C GLN A 344 16.39 4.54 -4.55
N PHE A 345 15.31 4.66 -3.76
CA PHE A 345 15.16 4.02 -2.47
C PHE A 345 15.29 2.50 -2.58
N TYR A 346 14.51 1.85 -3.43
CA TYR A 346 14.54 0.38 -3.55
C TYR A 346 15.90 -0.12 -4.05
N CYS A 347 16.55 0.62 -4.95
CA CYS A 347 17.89 0.30 -5.44
C CYS A 347 18.98 0.48 -4.37
N THR A 348 18.75 1.32 -3.36
CA THR A 348 19.75 1.67 -2.33
C THR A 348 19.53 0.90 -1.03
N ALA A 349 18.28 0.67 -0.65
CA ALA A 349 17.93 0.06 0.63
C ALA A 349 18.32 -1.42 0.66
N SER A 350 19.20 -1.77 1.60
CA SER A 350 19.74 -3.13 1.76
C SER A 350 18.65 -4.19 2.01
N ARG A 351 17.49 -3.78 2.57
CA ARG A 351 16.31 -4.64 2.80
C ARG A 351 15.90 -5.41 1.55
N TYR A 352 15.99 -4.80 0.36
CA TYR A 352 15.55 -5.40 -0.91
C TYR A 352 16.62 -6.24 -1.61
N ARG A 353 17.87 -6.20 -1.13
CA ARG A 353 18.98 -7.03 -1.60
C ARG A 353 19.28 -6.92 -3.10
N LEU A 354 18.88 -5.82 -3.73
CA LEU A 354 19.08 -5.62 -5.18
C LEU A 354 20.55 -5.41 -5.55
N SER A 355 21.43 -5.15 -4.58
CA SER A 355 22.89 -5.16 -4.76
C SER A 355 23.43 -6.54 -5.20
N GLU A 356 22.66 -7.61 -5.04
CA GLU A 356 23.01 -8.95 -5.52
C GLU A 356 22.74 -9.13 -7.02
N LEU A 357 22.02 -8.20 -7.63
CA LEU A 357 21.68 -8.18 -9.05
C LEU A 357 22.63 -7.24 -9.79
N ASN A 358 23.05 -7.62 -11.01
CA ASN A 358 23.83 -6.72 -11.84
C ASN A 358 22.88 -5.76 -12.58
N LEU A 359 22.38 -4.72 -11.90
CA LEU A 359 21.39 -3.80 -12.50
C LEU A 359 22.03 -2.68 -13.35
N GLY A 360 23.35 -2.51 -13.30
CA GLY A 360 24.05 -1.49 -14.11
C GLY A 360 23.73 -0.05 -13.67
N LEU A 361 23.46 0.15 -12.39
CA LEU A 361 23.07 1.45 -11.79
C LEU A 361 24.27 2.36 -11.45
N ALA A 362 25.39 2.22 -12.17
CA ALA A 362 26.64 2.95 -11.91
C ALA A 362 26.79 4.18 -12.80
#